data_AF-A0A3B0WYQ0-F1
#
_entry.id   AF-A0A3B0WYQ0-F1
#
_cell.length_a   1.000
_cell.length_b   1.000
_cell.length_c   1.000
_cell.angle_alpha   90.00
_cell.angle_beta   90.00
_cell.angle_gamma   90.00
#
_symmetry.space_group_name_H-M   'P 1'
#
loop_
_entity.id
_entity.type
_entity.pdbx_description
1 polymer ?
#
loop_
_entity_poly.entity_id
_entity_poly.type
_entity_poly.pdbx_seq_one_letter_code
_entity_poly.pdbx_strand_id
1 'polypeptide(L)'
;MKKSMTYILLLILSTFVNSLANASDQTLENYIVNFDYAARKEMKIDSLKLIELLKMGKVQLIDIRFNEEYSAWKVGFSKSIPLN
;
A
#
# COMPACT_ATOMS: atom_id res chain seq x y z
N MET A 1 29.74 0.87 34.39
CA MET A 1 29.70 1.88 33.31
C MET A 1 29.15 1.36 31.98
N LYS A 2 29.62 0.23 31.43
CA LYS A 2 29.17 -0.24 30.09
C LYS A 2 27.66 -0.50 29.99
N LYS A 3 27.04 -1.20 30.96
CA LYS A 3 25.59 -1.50 30.95
C LYS A 3 24.71 -0.24 31.05
N SER A 4 25.10 0.72 31.89
CA SER A 4 24.40 2.02 32.01
C SER A 4 24.43 2.82 30.71
N MET A 5 25.55 2.77 29.97
CA MET A 5 25.67 3.40 28.66
C MET A 5 24.75 2.74 27.62
N THR A 6 24.62 1.42 27.68
CA THR A 6 23.71 0.66 26.79
C THR A 6 22.24 1.00 27.03
N TYR A 7 21.82 1.17 28.30
CA TYR A 7 20.45 1.58 28.62
C TYR A 7 20.13 2.99 28.17
N ILE A 8 21.09 3.92 28.28
CA ILE A 8 20.94 5.30 27.77
C ILE A 8 20.81 5.30 26.25
N LEU A 9 21.61 4.48 25.56
CA LEU A 9 21.53 4.35 24.09
C LEU A 9 20.20 3.74 23.64
N LEU A 10 19.68 2.74 24.35
CA LEU A 10 18.36 2.16 24.10
C LEU A 10 17.22 3.16 24.34
N LEU A 11 17.34 4.00 25.37
CA LEU A 11 16.35 5.04 25.66
C LEU A 11 16.33 6.11 24.56
N ILE A 12 17.49 6.57 24.10
CA ILE A 12 17.61 7.53 23.00
C ILE A 12 17.08 6.94 21.68
N LEU A 13 17.32 5.66 21.43
CA LEU A 13 16.80 4.99 20.25
C LEU A 13 15.26 4.89 20.31
N SER A 14 14.70 4.63 21.49
CA SER A 14 13.23 4.52 21.68
C SER A 14 12.48 5.85 21.54
N THR A 15 13.11 6.99 21.84
CA THR A 15 12.48 8.31 21.65
C THR A 15 12.52 8.77 20.19
N PHE A 16 13.53 8.35 19.42
CA PHE A 16 13.65 8.64 17.98
C PHE A 16 12.62 7.91 17.11
N VAL A 17 12.18 6.71 17.49
CA VAL A 17 11.17 5.96 16.71
C VAL A 17 9.77 6.58 16.79
N ASN A 18 9.45 7.27 17.88
CA ASN A 18 8.12 7.87 18.08
C ASN A 18 7.89 9.15 17.25
N SER A 19 8.96 9.88 16.88
CA SER A 19 8.82 11.10 16.06
C SER A 19 8.62 10.83 14.57
N LEU A 20 8.85 9.60 14.10
CA LEU A 20 8.70 9.21 12.70
C LEU A 20 7.27 8.72 12.36
N ALA A 21 6.43 8.46 13.36
CA ALA A 21 5.13 7.81 13.21
C ALA A 21 3.93 8.79 13.11
N ASN A 22 4.17 10.06 12.77
CA ASN A 22 3.10 11.02 12.52
C ASN A 22 2.58 10.86 11.07
N ALA A 23 1.77 9.84 10.81
CA ALA A 23 0.89 9.84 9.66
C ALA A 23 -0.24 10.85 9.93
N SER A 24 0.00 12.13 9.61
CA SER A 24 -1.01 13.17 9.84
C SER A 24 -2.15 13.00 8.82
N ASP A 25 -3.40 13.08 9.30
CA ASP A 25 -4.61 13.07 8.46
C ASP A 25 -4.57 14.11 7.34
N GLN A 26 -3.83 15.20 7.57
CA GLN A 26 -3.56 16.24 6.58
C GLN A 26 -2.91 15.69 5.29
N THR A 27 -2.14 14.60 5.33
CA THR A 27 -1.48 14.07 4.14
C THR A 27 -2.45 13.43 3.14
N LEU A 28 -3.44 12.67 3.62
CA LEU A 28 -4.42 12.03 2.72
C LEU A 28 -5.40 13.07 2.19
N GLU A 29 -5.93 13.94 3.05
CA GLU A 29 -6.84 15.01 2.63
C GLU A 29 -6.17 15.92 1.60
N ASN A 30 -4.92 16.36 1.86
CA ASN A 30 -4.16 17.15 0.88
C ASN A 30 -3.89 16.36 -0.40
N TYR A 31 -3.61 15.06 -0.33
CA TYR A 31 -3.42 14.22 -1.52
C TYR A 31 -4.70 14.15 -2.37
N ILE A 32 -5.86 13.94 -1.75
CA ILE A 32 -7.15 13.87 -2.44
C ILE A 32 -7.53 15.23 -3.05
N VAL A 33 -7.33 16.33 -2.31
CA VAL A 33 -7.60 17.69 -2.81
C VAL A 33 -6.74 18.03 -4.03
N ASN A 34 -5.48 17.57 -4.05
CA ASN A 34 -4.54 17.82 -5.14
C ASN A 34 -4.49 16.69 -6.18
N PHE A 35 -5.44 15.74 -6.13
CA PHE A 35 -5.43 14.59 -7.04
C PHE A 35 -5.72 15.02 -8.48
N ASP A 36 -4.72 14.88 -9.35
CA ASP A 36 -4.77 15.38 -10.72
C ASP A 36 -4.64 14.26 -11.76
N TYR A 37 -4.55 14.67 -13.03
CA TYR A 37 -4.39 13.74 -14.14
C TYR A 37 -3.05 12.99 -14.10
N ALA A 38 -1.97 13.63 -13.66
CA ALA A 38 -0.65 13.00 -13.58
C ALA A 38 -0.64 11.91 -12.50
N ALA A 39 -1.19 12.20 -11.32
CA ALA A 39 -1.37 11.24 -10.23
C ALA A 39 -2.18 10.02 -10.69
N ARG A 40 -3.31 10.25 -11.39
CA ARG A 40 -4.12 9.16 -11.96
C ARG A 40 -3.32 8.29 -12.94
N LYS A 41 -2.46 8.90 -13.76
CA LYS A 41 -1.65 8.16 -14.74
C LYS A 41 -0.60 7.30 -14.05
N GLU A 42 0.02 7.83 -12.99
CA GLU A 42 1.03 7.13 -12.18
C GLU A 42 0.45 5.94 -11.40
N MET A 43 -0.79 6.05 -10.91
CA MET A 43 -1.45 4.96 -10.18
C MET A 43 -1.79 3.75 -11.04
N LYS A 44 -1.80 3.86 -12.37
CA LYS A 44 -2.16 2.76 -13.27
C LYS A 44 -0.97 1.83 -13.46
N ILE A 45 -1.26 0.54 -13.57
CA ILE A 45 -0.31 -0.48 -13.99
C ILE A 45 -0.70 -1.00 -15.37
N ASP A 46 0.27 -1.22 -16.25
CA ASP A 46 0.05 -1.90 -17.52
C ASP A 46 0.05 -3.42 -17.36
N SER A 47 -0.57 -4.11 -18.31
CA SER A 47 -0.73 -5.56 -18.24
C SER A 47 0.60 -6.33 -18.27
N LEU A 48 1.63 -5.84 -19.00
CA LEU A 48 2.91 -6.54 -19.07
C LEU A 48 3.61 -6.47 -17.71
N LYS A 49 3.63 -5.29 -17.09
CA LYS A 49 4.22 -5.08 -15.78
C LYS A 49 3.47 -5.85 -14.69
N LEU A 50 2.15 -5.89 -14.76
CA LEU A 50 1.33 -6.68 -13.85
C LEU A 50 1.72 -8.18 -13.89
N ILE A 51 1.84 -8.76 -15.09
CA ILE A 51 2.20 -10.17 -15.24
C ILE A 51 3.61 -10.46 -14.70
N GLU A 52 4.58 -9.57 -14.91
CA GLU A 52 5.92 -9.69 -14.34
C GLU A 52 5.85 -9.74 -12.80
N LEU A 53 5.16 -8.78 -12.18
CA LEU A 53 5.06 -8.69 -10.72
C LEU A 53 4.27 -9.85 -10.09
N LEU A 54 3.24 -10.36 -10.79
CA LEU A 54 2.48 -11.54 -10.36
C LEU A 54 3.38 -12.78 -10.33
N LYS A 55 4.22 -12.98 -11.36
CA LYS A 55 5.21 -14.08 -11.39
C LYS A 55 6.23 -13.97 -10.27
N MET A 56 6.61 -12.75 -9.87
CA MET A 56 7.51 -12.49 -8.74
C MET A 56 6.83 -12.64 -7.38
N GLY A 57 5.51 -12.85 -7.32
CA GLY A 57 4.75 -12.89 -6.06
C GLY A 57 4.70 -11.56 -5.31
N LYS A 58 4.93 -10.44 -5.99
CA LYS A 58 5.00 -9.09 -5.37
C LYS A 58 3.65 -8.37 -5.30
N VAL A 59 2.69 -8.81 -6.11
CA VAL A 59 1.37 -8.17 -6.21
C VAL A 59 0.27 -9.20 -6.30
N GLN A 60 -0.97 -8.72 -6.15
CA GLN A 60 -2.20 -9.49 -6.20
C GLN A 60 -3.16 -8.76 -7.14
N LEU A 61 -3.77 -9.48 -8.10
CA LEU A 61 -4.88 -8.93 -8.88
C LEU A 61 -6.19 -9.15 -8.12
N ILE A 62 -6.85 -8.06 -7.73
CA ILE A 62 -8.16 -8.07 -7.09
C ILE A 62 -9.22 -7.65 -8.11
N ASP A 63 -10.28 -8.45 -8.22
CA ASP A 63 -11.49 -8.15 -8.97
C ASP A 63 -12.54 -7.60 -8.01
N ILE A 64 -12.88 -6.33 -8.20
CA ILE A 64 -13.78 -5.55 -7.33
C ILE A 64 -15.21 -5.43 -7.89
N ARG A 65 -15.47 -6.09 -9.03
CA ARG A 65 -16.79 -6.11 -9.69
C ARG A 65 -17.81 -6.87 -8.85
N PHE A 66 -19.08 -6.74 -9.23
CA PHE A 66 -20.17 -7.45 -8.57
C PHE A 66 -20.00 -8.97 -8.69
N ASN A 67 -20.58 -9.71 -7.74
CA ASN A 67 -20.50 -11.17 -7.71
C ASN A 67 -21.04 -11.81 -8.99
N GLU A 68 -22.10 -11.25 -9.56
CA GLU A 68 -22.73 -11.69 -10.80
C GLU A 68 -21.77 -11.53 -11.99
N GLU A 69 -21.07 -10.39 -12.06
CA GLU A 69 -20.09 -10.11 -13.11
C GLU A 69 -18.87 -11.02 -13.02
N TYR A 70 -18.35 -11.23 -11.79
CA TYR A 70 -17.24 -12.14 -11.54
C TYR A 70 -17.60 -13.61 -11.84
N SER A 71 -18.85 -14.00 -11.56
CA SER A 71 -19.37 -15.33 -11.84
C SER A 71 -19.59 -15.56 -13.33
N ALA A 72 -20.05 -14.54 -14.06
CA ALA A 72 -20.23 -14.60 -15.50
C ALA A 72 -18.89 -14.65 -16.26
N TRP A 73 -17.90 -13.86 -15.83
CA TRP A 73 -16.56 -13.87 -16.40
C TRP A 73 -15.52 -13.27 -15.46
N LYS A 74 -14.31 -13.83 -15.44
CA LYS A 74 -13.19 -13.33 -14.65
C LYS A 74 -11.83 -13.68 -15.26
N VAL A 75 -10.81 -12.91 -14.88
CA VAL A 75 -9.41 -13.28 -15.12
C VAL A 75 -9.06 -14.46 -14.20
N GLY A 76 -8.57 -15.57 -14.76
CA GLY A 76 -8.43 -16.83 -14.02
C GLY A 76 -7.58 -16.75 -12.74
N PHE A 77 -6.62 -15.83 -12.66
CA PHE A 77 -5.75 -15.64 -11.51
C PHE A 77 -6.16 -14.46 -10.59
N SER A 78 -7.30 -13.81 -10.84
CA SER A 78 -7.80 -12.74 -9.95
C SER A 78 -8.51 -13.30 -8.72
N LYS A 79 -8.37 -12.61 -7.58
CA LYS A 79 -9.18 -12.85 -6.38
C LYS A 79 -10.37 -11.91 -6.35
N SER A 80 -11.54 -12.40 -5.98
CA SER A 80 -12.74 -11.56 -5.83
C SER A 80 -12.78 -10.94 -4.43
N ILE A 81 -12.91 -9.61 -4.38
CA ILE A 81 -13.28 -8.83 -3.19
C ILE A 81 -14.27 -7.76 -3.68
N PRO A 82 -15.57 -8.10 -3.78
CA PRO A 82 -16.60 -7.17 -4.26
C PRO A 82 -16.71 -5.93 -3.36
N LEU A 83 -17.09 -4.79 -3.93
CA LEU A 83 -17.30 -3.55 -3.19
C LEU A 83 -18.67 -3.48 -2.46
N ASN A 84 -19.57 -4.42 -2.73
CA ASN A 84 -20.95 -4.42 -2.26
C ASN A 84 -21.28 -5.59 -1.32
#